data_AF-A0A8T1Y072-F1
#
_entry.id   AF-A0A8T1Y072-F1
#
_cell.length_a   1.000
_cell.length_b   1.000
_cell.length_c   1.000
_cell.angle_alpha   90.00
_cell.angle_beta   90.00
_cell.angle_gamma   90.00
#
_symmetry.space_group_name_H-M   'P 1'
#
loop_
_entity.id
_entity.type
_entity.pdbx_description
1 polymer ?
#
loop_
_entity_poly.entity_id
_entity_poly.type
_entity_poly.pdbx_seq_one_letter_code
_entity_poly.pdbx_strand_id
1 'polypeptide(L)'
;MQYGDVGLSKDKLDLCMGTNPANDNFTFADANSLKPPSRVTNQRDADLVHFWEKYPKAPEGSTRKTEALKQVLKRCLTDFMLYGLLGNR
;
A
#
# COMPACT_ATOMS: atom_id res chain seq x y z
N MET A 1 -1.69 15.24 -7.69
CA MET A 1 -1.74 15.53 -9.14
C MET A 1 -3.13 15.23 -9.64
N GLN A 2 -3.73 16.14 -10.41
CA GLN A 2 -5.02 15.94 -11.08
C GLN A 2 -4.77 16.09 -12.58
N TYR A 3 -5.47 15.32 -13.40
CA TYR A 3 -5.24 15.22 -14.83
C TYR A 3 -6.58 15.11 -15.57
N GLY A 4 -6.59 15.45 -16.85
CA GLY A 4 -7.81 15.45 -17.66
C GLY A 4 -8.70 16.66 -17.35
N ASP A 5 -10.01 16.48 -17.45
CA ASP A 5 -10.97 17.55 -17.15
C ASP A 5 -11.12 17.74 -15.64
N VAL A 6 -10.40 18.74 -15.13
CA VAL A 6 -10.44 19.12 -13.71
C VAL A 6 -11.81 19.72 -13.33
N GLY A 7 -12.63 20.16 -14.29
CA GLY A 7 -13.99 20.64 -14.02
C GLY A 7 -14.86 19.59 -13.33
N LEU A 8 -14.66 18.31 -13.69
CA LEU A 8 -15.35 17.16 -13.09
C LEU A 8 -15.03 16.97 -11.60
N SER A 9 -13.95 17.54 -11.08
CA SER A 9 -13.61 17.42 -9.65
C SER A 9 -14.58 18.17 -8.74
N LYS A 10 -15.43 19.05 -9.30
CA LYS A 10 -16.43 19.83 -8.57
C LYS A 10 -17.77 19.11 -8.45
N ASP A 11 -17.97 18.07 -9.25
CA ASP A 11 -19.21 17.30 -9.21
C ASP A 11 -19.31 16.51 -7.91
N LYS A 12 -20.55 16.25 -7.49
CA LYS A 12 -20.81 15.46 -6.29
C LYS A 12 -20.36 14.02 -6.51
N LEU A 13 -19.72 13.43 -5.49
CA LEU A 13 -19.20 12.06 -5.55
C LEU A 13 -20.31 11.00 -5.72
N ASP A 14 -21.55 11.31 -5.34
CA ASP A 14 -22.72 10.44 -5.52
C ASP A 14 -23.02 10.13 -6.99
N LEU A 15 -22.67 11.02 -7.92
CA LEU A 15 -22.78 10.80 -9.35
C LEU A 15 -21.80 9.71 -9.84
N CYS A 16 -20.64 9.57 -9.19
CA CYS A 16 -19.59 8.64 -9.57
C CYS A 16 -19.64 7.31 -8.81
N MET A 17 -19.97 7.35 -7.51
CA MET A 17 -19.90 6.19 -6.60
C MET A 17 -21.27 5.72 -6.11
N GLY A 18 -22.34 6.47 -6.41
CA GLY A 18 -23.65 6.28 -5.81
C GLY A 18 -23.76 6.87 -4.39
N THR A 19 -24.95 6.76 -3.80
CA THR A 19 -25.17 7.14 -2.39
C THR A 19 -25.47 5.92 -1.53
N ASN A 20 -25.12 5.99 -0.26
CA ASN A 20 -25.45 4.98 0.74
C ASN A 20 -26.48 5.60 1.70
N PRO A 21 -27.77 5.20 1.69
CA PRO A 21 -28.80 5.82 2.52
C PRO A 21 -28.51 5.86 4.03
N ALA A 22 -27.65 4.96 4.53
CA ALA A 22 -27.20 4.99 5.93
C ALA A 22 -26.30 6.19 6.25
N ASN A 23 -25.83 6.95 5.25
CA ASN A 23 -24.98 8.12 5.40
C ASN A 23 -25.67 9.47 5.13
N ASP A 24 -26.99 9.49 4.91
CA ASP A 24 -27.73 10.70 4.50
C ASP A 24 -27.61 11.87 5.49
N ASN A 25 -27.35 11.60 6.77
CA ASN A 25 -27.15 12.61 7.82
C ASN A 25 -25.68 13.05 8.00
N PHE A 26 -24.73 12.44 7.28
CA PHE A 26 -23.33 12.84 7.30
C PHE A 26 -23.10 13.95 6.30
N THR A 27 -23.00 15.19 6.80
CA THR A 27 -22.63 16.32 5.96
C THR A 27 -21.13 16.35 5.72
N PHE A 28 -20.73 16.67 4.48
CA PHE A 28 -19.33 16.86 4.15
C PHE A 28 -18.80 18.07 4.92
N ALA A 29 -17.83 17.86 5.81
CA ALA A 29 -17.18 18.93 6.53
C ALA A 29 -15.96 19.43 5.73
N ASP A 30 -15.95 20.71 5.36
CA ASP A 30 -14.84 21.37 4.67
C ASP A 30 -13.58 21.49 5.54
N ALA A 31 -13.77 21.40 6.87
CA ALA A 31 -12.67 21.32 7.82
C ALA A 31 -12.05 19.91 7.76
N ASN A 32 -10.87 19.83 7.16
CA ASN A 32 -9.96 18.69 7.30
C ASN A 32 -9.76 18.38 8.78
N SER A 33 -10.55 17.46 9.34
CA SER A 33 -10.15 16.72 10.52
C SER A 33 -8.86 16.05 10.12
N LEU A 34 -7.72 16.59 10.59
CA LEU A 34 -6.41 16.01 10.36
C LEU A 34 -6.43 14.63 11.00
N LYS A 35 -6.83 13.62 10.21
CA LYS A 35 -6.74 12.23 10.63
C LYS A 35 -5.28 12.02 11.02
N PRO A 36 -5.02 11.43 12.20
CA PRO A 36 -3.67 11.14 12.61
C PRO A 36 -2.99 10.34 11.47
N PRO A 37 -1.73 10.63 11.16
CA PRO A 37 -1.05 9.96 10.06
C PRO A 37 -1.09 8.45 10.30
N SER A 38 -1.72 7.72 9.38
CA SER A 38 -1.70 6.27 9.40
C SER A 38 -0.27 5.81 9.13
N ARG A 39 0.18 4.73 9.78
CA ARG A 39 1.46 4.12 9.44
C ARG A 39 1.35 3.57 8.02
N VAL A 40 2.13 4.13 7.10
CA VAL A 40 2.15 3.73 5.69
C VAL A 40 3.48 3.06 5.37
N THR A 41 3.45 2.09 4.47
CA THR A 41 4.64 1.46 3.90
C THR A 41 4.69 1.81 2.42
N ASN A 42 5.89 2.02 1.87
CA ASN A 42 6.05 2.16 0.42
C ASN A 42 5.48 0.90 -0.26
N GLN A 43 4.65 1.07 -1.30
CA GLN A 43 4.04 -0.05 -2.00
C GLN A 43 5.07 -1.02 -2.60
N ARG A 44 6.24 -0.53 -2.99
CA ARG A 44 7.36 -1.37 -3.46
C ARG A 44 7.89 -2.29 -2.38
N ASP A 45 7.86 -1.81 -1.14
CA ASP A 45 8.41 -2.52 0.02
C ASP A 45 7.33 -3.34 0.75
N ALA A 46 6.05 -3.21 0.39
CA ALA A 46 4.95 -3.88 1.08
C ALA A 46 5.12 -5.41 1.12
N ASP A 47 5.53 -5.99 0.00
CA ASP A 47 5.83 -7.43 -0.08
C ASP A 47 7.02 -7.80 0.81
N LEU A 48 8.08 -6.98 0.79
CA LEU A 48 9.27 -7.22 1.58
C LEU A 48 8.96 -7.14 3.08
N VAL A 49 8.16 -6.16 3.51
CA VAL A 49 7.70 -6.02 4.90
C VAL A 49 6.87 -7.24 5.31
N HIS A 50 5.97 -7.74 4.46
CA HIS A 50 5.20 -8.95 4.75
C HIS A 50 6.09 -10.18 4.97
N PHE A 51 7.08 -10.41 4.11
CA PHE A 51 8.00 -11.54 4.27
C PHE A 51 8.95 -11.35 5.47
N TRP A 52 9.40 -10.12 5.70
CA TRP A 52 10.23 -9.76 6.85
C TRP A 52 9.50 -10.02 8.16
N GLU A 53 8.21 -9.66 8.26
CA GLU A 53 7.41 -9.92 9.45
C GLU A 53 7.13 -11.41 9.68
N LYS A 54 7.07 -12.21 8.62
CA LYS A 54 6.85 -13.66 8.72
C LYS A 54 8.02 -14.41 9.37
N TYR A 55 9.25 -13.97 9.13
CA TYR A 55 10.46 -14.64 9.63
C TYR A 55 10.56 -14.69 11.16
N PRO A 56 10.48 -13.56 11.91
CA PRO A 56 10.58 -13.58 13.38
C PRO A 56 9.35 -14.22 14.05
N LYS A 57 8.20 -14.26 13.36
CA LYS A 57 6.96 -14.89 13.86
C LYS A 57 6.97 -16.42 13.69
N ALA A 58 7.95 -16.99 12.98
CA ALA A 58 8.03 -18.45 12.78
C ALA A 58 8.80 -19.13 13.94
N PRO A 59 8.37 -20.32 14.41
CA PRO A 59 9.06 -21.05 15.47
C PRO A 59 10.51 -21.40 15.10
N GLU A 60 11.41 -21.37 16.09
CA GLU A 60 12.81 -21.73 15.92
C GLU A 60 12.95 -23.19 15.44
N GLY A 61 13.88 -23.44 14.53
CA GLY A 61 14.10 -24.79 13.96
C GLY A 61 13.00 -25.30 13.02
N SER A 62 11.92 -24.54 12.79
CA SER A 62 10.87 -24.95 11.86
C SER A 62 11.26 -24.76 10.39
N THR A 63 10.75 -25.64 9.52
CA THR A 63 10.84 -25.48 8.05
C THR A 63 10.28 -24.12 7.61
N ARG A 64 9.17 -23.70 8.22
CA ARG A 64 8.53 -22.40 8.00
C ARG A 64 9.47 -21.21 8.20
N LYS A 65 10.36 -21.25 9.20
CA LYS A 65 11.32 -20.17 9.44
C LYS A 65 12.38 -20.11 8.34
N THR A 66 12.89 -21.27 7.91
CA THR A 66 13.86 -21.36 6.81
C THR A 66 13.26 -20.92 5.48
N GLU A 67 11.99 -21.23 5.22
CA GLU A 67 11.28 -20.79 4.02
C GLU A 67 11.02 -19.29 4.02
N ALA A 68 10.63 -18.72 5.16
CA ALA A 68 10.45 -17.27 5.30
C ALA A 68 11.77 -16.53 5.00
N LEU A 69 12.90 -17.03 5.51
CA LEU A 69 14.22 -16.45 5.20
C LEU A 69 14.55 -16.53 3.70
N LYS A 70 14.30 -17.68 3.06
CA LYS A 70 14.49 -17.85 1.61
C LYS A 70 13.64 -16.86 0.81
N GLN A 71 12.41 -16.61 1.22
CA GLN A 71 11.50 -15.66 0.55
C GLN A 71 12.03 -14.22 0.65
N VAL A 72 12.51 -13.80 1.83
CA VAL A 72 13.12 -12.48 2.02
C VAL A 72 14.36 -12.31 1.14
N LEU A 73 15.28 -13.27 1.17
CA LEU A 73 16.51 -13.21 0.36
C LEU A 73 16.19 -13.19 -1.13
N LYS A 74 15.27 -14.05 -1.59
CA LYS A 74 14.85 -14.08 -2.99
C LYS A 74 14.28 -12.74 -3.42
N ARG A 75 13.39 -12.13 -2.63
CA ARG A 75 12.76 -10.84 -2.96
C ARG A 75 13.79 -9.71 -3.02
N CYS A 76 14.67 -9.65 -2.03
CA CYS A 76 15.74 -8.65 -1.97
C CYS A 76 16.72 -8.77 -3.15
N LEU A 77 17.11 -10.01 -3.49
CA LEU A 77 17.97 -10.28 -4.65
C LEU A 77 17.27 -9.96 -5.98
N THR A 78 15.98 -10.27 -6.12
CA THR A 78 15.25 -9.90 -7.33
C THR A 78 15.18 -8.38 -7.50
N ASP A 79 14.98 -7.63 -6.43
CA ASP A 79 14.97 -6.17 -6.51
C ASP A 79 16.37 -5.65 -6.90
N PHE A 80 17.44 -6.14 -6.25
CA PHE A 80 18.81 -5.78 -6.61
C PHE A 80 19.15 -6.08 -8.08
N MET A 81 18.76 -7.25 -8.59
CA MET A 81 19.01 -7.66 -9.98
C MET A 81 18.16 -6.85 -10.97
N LEU A 82 16.92 -6.47 -10.62
CA LEU A 82 16.06 -5.65 -11.46
C LEU A 82 16.57 -4.21 -11.57
N TYR A 83 17.03 -3.63 -10.47
CA TYR A 83 17.62 -2.28 -10.46
C TYR A 83 19.03 -2.24 -11.07
N GLY A 84 19.83 -3.31 -10.94
CA GLY A 84 21.14 -3.43 -11.59
C GLY A 84 21.08 -3.59 -13.12
N LEU A 85 20.03 -4.23 -13.65
CA LEU A 85 19.81 -4.36 -15.10
C LEU A 85 19.17 -3.12 -15.75
N LEU A 86 18.38 -2.35 -14.99
CA LEU A 86 17.74 -1.13 -15.48
C LEU A 86 18.62 0.13 -15.31
N GLY A 87 19.66 0.09 -14.47
CA GLY A 87 20.60 1.20 -14.25
C GLY A 87 21.76 1.30 -15.26
N ASN A 88 21.80 0.44 -16.28
CA ASN A 88 22.80 0.45 -17.37
C ASN A 88 22.15 0.82 -18.72
N ARG A 89 21.34 1.88 -18.77
CA ARG A 89 20.93 2.55 -20.01
C ARG A 89 20.86 4.05 -19.81
#